data_AF-A0A2N1MD38-F1
#
_entry.id   AF-A0A2N1MD38-F1
#
_cell.length_a   1.000
_cell.length_b   1.000
_cell.length_c   1.000
_cell.angle_alpha   90.00
_cell.angle_beta   90.00
_cell.angle_gamma   90.00
#
_symmetry.space_group_name_H-M   'P 1'
#
loop_
_entity.id
_entity.type
_entity.pdbx_description
1 polymer ?
#
loop_
_entity_poly.entity_id
_entity_poly.type
_entity_poly.pdbx_seq_one_letter_code
_entity_poly.pdbx_strand_id
1 'polypeptide(L)'
;MILYANEIVHQNIRWKNVIRLTNNSWVLIDFKEATPIGRGNQSIPILNIVASEYRGMKSDLCRTVGDIWMIGNLLNDLKILQIQLSARARNFWDGLIQQNHDERPSAADAIDEDWFSDM
;
A
#
# COMPACT_ATOMS: atom_id res chain seq x y z
N MET A 1 1.12 -14.13 4.73
CA MET A 1 0.12 -14.14 3.64
C MET A 1 0.55 -13.07 2.64
N ILE A 2 1.01 -13.48 1.45
CA ILE A 2 1.66 -12.61 0.47
C ILE A 2 0.62 -12.38 -0.64
N LEU A 3 -0.12 -11.28 -0.57
CA LEU A 3 -1.20 -10.94 -1.51
C LEU A 3 -0.79 -11.17 -2.97
N TYR A 4 0.37 -10.64 -3.34
CA TYR A 4 0.88 -10.68 -4.71
C TYR A 4 1.36 -12.06 -5.15
N ALA A 5 1.73 -12.95 -4.21
CA ALA A 5 2.02 -14.34 -4.56
C ALA A 5 0.76 -15.12 -4.97
N ASN A 6 -0.43 -14.58 -4.68
CA ASN A 6 -1.72 -15.12 -5.11
C ASN A 6 -2.36 -14.28 -6.24
N GLU A 7 -1.59 -13.38 -6.86
CA GLU A 7 -2.06 -12.49 -7.92
C GLU A 7 -3.28 -11.63 -7.52
N ILE A 8 -3.38 -11.25 -6.24
CA ILE A 8 -4.49 -10.45 -5.69
C ILE A 8 -4.00 -9.08 -5.22
N VAL A 9 -4.79 -8.04 -5.47
CA VAL A 9 -4.70 -6.73 -4.82
C VAL A 9 -5.86 -6.53 -3.85
N HIS A 10 -5.63 -5.80 -2.76
CA HIS A 10 -6.60 -5.56 -1.71
C HIS A 10 -7.50 -4.35 -1.97
N GLN A 11 -6.96 -3.27 -2.55
CA GLN A 11 -7.67 -2.04 -2.93
C GLN A 11 -8.32 -1.24 -1.78
N ASN A 12 -8.02 -1.57 -0.54
CA ASN A 12 -8.57 -0.90 0.65
C ASN A 12 -7.62 -1.01 1.85
N ILE A 13 -6.33 -0.73 1.61
CA ILE A 13 -5.30 -0.75 2.65
C ILE A 13 -5.37 0.56 3.45
N ARG A 14 -5.67 0.45 4.75
CA ARG A 14 -5.82 1.56 5.69
C ARG A 14 -5.65 1.07 7.12
N TRP A 15 -5.29 1.95 8.07
CA TRP A 15 -5.05 1.57 9.47
C TRP A 15 -6.22 0.81 10.11
N LYS A 16 -7.47 1.14 9.74
CA LYS A 16 -8.67 0.42 10.22
C LYS A 16 -8.74 -1.06 9.81
N ASN A 17 -8.04 -1.42 8.73
CA ASN A 17 -8.02 -2.76 8.17
C ASN A 17 -6.74 -3.54 8.55
N VAL A 18 -5.86 -2.95 9.38
CA VAL A 18 -4.65 -3.58 9.90
C VAL A 18 -4.82 -3.83 11.39
N ILE A 19 -4.87 -5.10 11.80
CA ILE A 19 -5.15 -5.50 13.18
C ILE A 19 -3.91 -6.15 13.79
N ARG A 20 -3.56 -5.72 15.02
CA ARG A 20 -2.58 -6.41 15.86
C ARG A 20 -3.27 -7.52 16.65
N LEU A 21 -2.77 -8.74 16.50
CA LEU A 21 -3.22 -9.91 17.26
C LEU A 21 -2.53 -9.99 18.63
N THR A 22 -3.07 -10.80 19.53
CA THR A 22 -2.55 -10.99 20.90
C THR A 22 -1.14 -11.58 20.94
N ASN A 23 -0.75 -12.30 19.89
CA ASN A 23 0.60 -12.84 19.71
C ASN A 23 1.59 -11.85 19.07
N ASN A 24 1.26 -10.55 19.04
CA ASN A 24 2.03 -9.46 18.41
C ASN A 24 2.18 -9.53 16.89
N SER A 25 1.53 -10.47 16.21
CA SER A 25 1.48 -10.46 14.74
C SER A 25 0.46 -9.44 14.21
N TRP A 26 0.63 -9.05 12.96
CA TRP A 26 -0.26 -8.11 12.26
C TRP A 26 -0.98 -8.81 11.12
N VAL A 27 -2.27 -8.53 10.96
CA VAL A 27 -3.10 -9.10 9.90
C VAL A 27 -3.85 -8.00 9.17
N LEU A 28 -3.84 -8.08 7.84
CA LEU A 28 -4.71 -7.29 6.97
C LEU A 28 -6.07 -8.00 6.84
N ILE A 29 -7.16 -7.25 6.99
CA ILE A 29 -8.55 -7.74 6.94
C ILE A 29 -9.40 -6.90 5.95
N ASP A 30 -10.68 -7.25 5.77
CA ASP A 30 -11.65 -6.52 4.92
C ASP A 30 -11.36 -6.60 3.41
N PHE A 31 -11.27 -7.85 2.91
CA PHE A 31 -11.02 -8.22 1.51
C PHE A 31 -12.21 -8.02 0.56
N LYS A 32 -13.24 -7.27 0.97
CA LYS A 32 -14.46 -7.09 0.15
C LYS A 32 -14.15 -6.50 -1.23
N GLU A 33 -13.16 -5.61 -1.29
CA GLU A 33 -12.70 -4.94 -2.51
C GLU A 33 -11.50 -5.66 -3.16
N ALA A 34 -11.06 -6.80 -2.62
CA ALA A 34 -9.90 -7.51 -3.13
C ALA A 34 -10.19 -8.18 -4.47
N THR A 35 -9.28 -8.08 -5.44
CA THR A 35 -9.46 -8.66 -6.78
C THR A 35 -8.19 -9.21 -7.39
N PRO A 36 -8.32 -10.09 -8.39
CA PRO A 36 -7.19 -10.48 -9.21
C PRO A 36 -6.55 -9.27 -9.91
N ILE A 37 -5.22 -9.29 -10.02
CA ILE A 37 -4.44 -8.31 -10.77
C ILE A 37 -4.87 -8.31 -12.24
N GLY A 38 -4.95 -7.13 -12.85
CA GLY A 38 -5.30 -6.97 -14.27
C GLY A 38 -6.77 -7.20 -14.61
N ARG A 39 -7.60 -7.65 -13.65
CA ARG A 39 -9.05 -7.71 -13.82
C ARG A 39 -9.64 -6.37 -13.43
N GLY A 40 -9.95 -5.53 -14.42
CA GLY A 40 -10.49 -4.20 -14.17
C GLY A 40 -11.75 -4.25 -13.30
N ASN A 41 -11.75 -3.54 -12.18
CA ASN A 41 -12.95 -3.33 -11.39
C ASN A 41 -13.76 -2.18 -11.99
N GLN A 42 -15.08 -2.37 -12.09
CA GLN A 42 -16.02 -1.25 -12.29
C GLN A 42 -16.14 -0.40 -11.01
N SER A 43 -15.72 -0.94 -9.87
CA SER A 43 -15.71 -0.29 -8.57
C SER A 43 -14.47 0.59 -8.45
N ILE A 44 -14.65 1.90 -8.63
CA ILE A 44 -13.64 2.90 -8.24
C ILE A 44 -13.40 2.72 -6.73
N PRO A 45 -12.14 2.75 -6.24
CA PRO A 45 -11.87 2.73 -4.80
C PRO A 45 -12.74 3.80 -4.11
N ILE A 46 -13.62 3.36 -3.21
CA ILE A 46 -14.71 4.18 -2.65
C ILE A 46 -14.17 5.33 -1.77
N LEU A 47 -12.86 5.40 -1.52
CA LEU A 47 -12.23 6.31 -0.58
C LEU A 47 -11.10 7.11 -1.22
N ASN A 48 -11.04 8.40 -0.86
CA ASN A 48 -10.15 9.47 -1.36
C ASN A 48 -8.63 9.22 -1.26
N ILE A 49 -8.16 8.02 -0.90
CA ILE A 49 -6.74 7.62 -0.96
C ILE A 49 -6.49 6.94 -2.31
N VAL A 50 -6.91 7.62 -3.35
CA VAL A 50 -6.77 7.18 -4.73
C VAL A 50 -5.41 7.68 -5.21
N ALA A 51 -4.54 6.76 -5.65
CA ALA A 51 -3.30 7.14 -6.31
C ALA A 51 -3.61 8.07 -7.49
N SER A 52 -2.72 9.02 -7.78
CA SER A 52 -3.04 10.11 -8.71
C SER A 52 -3.42 9.61 -10.11
N GLU A 53 -2.83 8.50 -10.55
CA GLU A 53 -3.13 7.83 -11.82
C GLU A 53 -4.58 7.31 -11.91
N TYR A 54 -5.24 7.11 -10.77
CA TYR A 54 -6.61 6.61 -10.69
C TYR A 54 -7.64 7.72 -10.50
N ARG A 55 -7.20 8.98 -10.33
CA ARG A 55 -8.10 10.12 -10.14
C ARG A 55 -8.83 10.43 -11.47
N GLY A 56 -10.13 10.17 -11.52
CA GLY A 56 -10.98 10.48 -12.67
C GLY A 56 -11.10 9.36 -13.71
N MET A 57 -10.50 8.19 -13.47
CA MET A 57 -10.70 7.01 -14.32
C MET A 57 -12.01 6.29 -13.98
N LYS A 58 -12.77 5.88 -15.01
CA LYS A 58 -14.05 5.16 -14.89
C LYS A 58 -13.89 3.64 -14.75
N SER A 59 -12.73 3.12 -15.14
CA SER A 59 -12.37 1.72 -15.01
C SER A 59 -10.87 1.68 -14.88
N ASP A 60 -10.39 1.14 -13.77
CA ASP A 60 -8.97 1.01 -13.53
C ASP A 60 -8.56 -0.46 -13.61
N LEU A 61 -7.38 -0.70 -14.17
CA LEU A 61 -6.71 -1.99 -14.10
C LEU A 61 -6.21 -2.13 -12.67
N CYS A 62 -6.79 -3.07 -11.92
CA CYS A 62 -6.34 -3.42 -10.58
C CYS A 62 -4.85 -3.81 -10.61
N ARG A 63 -3.98 -2.89 -10.17
CA ARG A 63 -2.51 -3.06 -10.16
C ARG A 63 -1.98 -2.97 -8.74
N THR A 64 -0.87 -3.66 -8.50
CA THR A 64 -0.14 -3.68 -7.22
C THR A 64 0.31 -2.29 -6.78
N VAL A 65 0.60 -1.39 -7.72
CA VAL A 65 1.04 -0.01 -7.45
C VAL A 65 0.01 0.81 -6.68
N GLY A 66 -1.28 0.47 -6.76
CA GLY A 66 -2.33 1.11 -5.97
C GLY A 66 -2.28 0.74 -4.49
N ASP A 67 -2.11 -0.54 -4.18
CA ASP A 67 -1.91 -1.02 -2.82
C ASP A 67 -0.62 -0.44 -2.21
N ILE A 68 0.47 -0.36 -2.99
CA ILE A 68 1.75 0.26 -2.58
C ILE A 68 1.55 1.74 -2.20
N TRP A 69 0.81 2.49 -3.03
CA TRP A 69 0.47 3.88 -2.73
C TRP A 69 -0.33 4.01 -1.43
N MET A 70 -1.31 3.12 -1.20
CA MET A 70 -2.10 3.12 0.02
C MET A 70 -1.25 2.84 1.27
N ILE A 71 -0.26 1.93 1.17
CA ILE A 71 0.73 1.70 2.23
C ILE A 71 1.54 2.97 2.50
N GLY A 72 2.04 3.65 1.46
CA GLY A 72 2.73 4.93 1.62
C GLY A 72 1.88 5.97 2.33
N ASN A 73 0.57 6.00 2.08
CA ASN A 73 -0.35 6.92 2.73
C ASN A 73 -0.72 6.53 4.18
N LEU A 74 -0.49 5.28 4.61
CA LEU A 74 -0.58 4.93 6.04
C LEU A 74 0.42 5.74 6.86
N LEU A 75 1.62 5.96 6.30
CA LEU A 75 2.71 6.68 6.96
C LEU A 75 2.52 8.21 6.91
N ASN A 76 1.60 8.70 6.07
CA ASN A 76 1.22 10.11 5.98
C ASN A 76 0.21 10.54 7.08
N ASP A 77 0.03 9.72 8.12
CA ASP A 77 -0.74 10.08 9.30
C ASP A 77 -0.01 11.18 10.10
N LEU A 78 -0.71 12.25 10.48
CA LEU A 78 -0.16 13.37 11.24
C LEU A 78 0.58 12.95 12.52
N LYS A 79 0.18 11.84 13.14
CA LYS A 79 0.86 11.29 14.33
C LYS A 79 2.20 10.64 13.98
N ILE A 80 2.30 10.02 12.81
CA ILE A 80 3.54 9.42 12.31
C ILE A 80 4.49 10.49 11.79
N LEU A 81 3.97 11.54 11.14
CA LEU A 81 4.76 12.69 10.70
C LEU A 81 5.43 13.45 11.86
N GLN A 82 4.89 13.34 13.09
CA GLN A 82 5.51 13.88 14.30
C GLN A 82 6.67 13.00 14.83
N ILE A 83 6.79 11.76 14.36
CA ILE A 83 7.91 10.89 14.68
C ILE A 83 9.07 11.27 13.76
N GLN A 84 10.25 11.50 14.34
CA GLN A 84 11.45 11.72 13.55
C GLN A 84 11.87 10.41 12.87
N LEU A 85 11.42 10.22 11.63
CA LEU A 85 11.88 9.12 10.79
C LEU A 85 13.39 9.25 10.52
N SER A 86 14.08 8.11 10.48
CA SER A 86 15.45 8.07 9.97
C SER A 86 15.46 8.49 8.49
N ALA A 87 16.61 8.98 7.99
CA ALA A 87 16.73 9.34 6.57
C ALA A 87 16.37 8.16 5.64
N ARG A 88 16.72 6.93 6.04
CA ARG A 88 16.37 5.70 5.30
C ARG A 88 14.86 5.46 5.26
N ALA A 89 14.19 5.49 6.41
CA ALA A 89 12.73 5.30 6.48
C ALA A 89 11.97 6.38 5.70
N ARG A 90 12.49 7.61 5.67
CA ARG A 90 11.96 8.69 4.84
C ARG A 90 12.16 8.43 3.35
N ASN A 91 13.36 8.04 2.91
CA ASN A 91 13.61 7.73 1.50
C ASN A 91 12.73 6.57 1.01
N PHE A 92 12.55 5.53 1.83
CA PHE A 92 11.63 4.45 1.52
C PHE A 92 10.19 4.94 1.38
N TRP A 93 9.71 5.74 2.35
CA TRP A 93 8.38 6.34 2.29
C TRP A 93 8.18 7.20 1.03
N ASP A 94 9.16 8.05 0.70
CA ASP A 94 9.15 8.90 -0.51
C ASP A 94 9.02 8.05 -1.78
N GLY A 95 9.66 6.87 -1.82
CA GLY A 95 9.52 5.89 -2.90
C GLY A 95 8.09 5.35 -3.04
N LEU A 96 7.41 5.03 -1.94
CA LEU A 96 6.04 4.48 -1.95
C LEU A 96 5.01 5.47 -2.51
N ILE A 97 5.23 6.77 -2.32
CA ILE A 97 4.31 7.84 -2.72
C ILE A 97 4.75 8.60 -3.99
N GLN A 98 5.62 7.98 -4.82
CA GLN A 98 5.99 8.56 -6.12
C GLN A 98 4.77 8.72 -7.03
N GLN A 99 4.69 9.86 -7.71
CA GLN A 99 3.62 10.14 -8.66
C GLN A 99 3.73 9.23 -9.89
N ASN A 100 4.95 8.99 -10.36
CA ASN A 100 5.21 7.98 -11.38
C ASN A 100 5.09 6.58 -10.74
N HIS A 101 4.06 5.82 -11.11
CA HIS A 101 3.81 4.51 -10.51
C HIS A 101 4.84 3.45 -10.92
N ASP A 102 5.57 3.66 -12.02
CA ASP A 102 6.66 2.79 -12.47
C ASP A 102 7.92 2.93 -11.58
N GLU A 103 8.01 4.02 -10.80
CA GLU A 103 9.12 4.29 -9.87
C GLU A 103 8.84 3.81 -8.44
N ARG A 104 7.62 3.34 -8.15
CA ARG A 104 7.28 2.84 -6.82
C ARG A 104 7.92 1.47 -6.59
N PRO A 105 8.58 1.24 -5.43
CA PRO A 105 9.15 -0.06 -5.13
C PRO A 105 8.02 -1.09 -4.94
N SER A 106 8.24 -2.31 -5.41
CA SER A 106 7.32 -3.41 -5.13
C SER A 106 7.38 -3.80 -3.65
N ALA A 107 6.39 -4.58 -3.20
CA ALA A 107 6.43 -5.14 -1.85
C ALA A 107 7.61 -6.10 -1.64
N ALA A 108 8.12 -6.72 -2.71
CA ALA A 108 9.31 -7.57 -2.64
C ALA A 108 10.57 -6.71 -2.49
N ASP A 109 10.70 -5.66 -3.30
CA ASP A 109 11.82 -4.70 -3.21
C ASP A 109 11.88 -4.08 -1.80
N ALA A 110 10.73 -3.79 -1.18
CA ALA A 110 10.67 -3.25 0.17
C ALA A 110 11.22 -4.19 1.26
N ILE A 111 11.15 -5.52 1.07
CA ILE A 111 11.57 -6.54 2.04
C ILE A 111 13.05 -6.87 1.90
N ASP A 112 13.56 -6.86 0.66
CA ASP A 112 14.96 -7.19 0.35
C ASP A 112 15.93 -6.03 0.64
N GLU A 113 15.40 -4.85 0.99
CA GLU A 113 16.18 -3.68 1.39
C GLU A 113 16.64 -3.78 2.85
N ASP A 114 17.95 -3.57 3.07
CA ASP A 114 18.63 -3.72 4.37
C ASP A 114 17.96 -2.97 5.53
N TRP A 115 17.24 -1.87 5.27
CA TRP A 115 16.57 -1.09 6.32
C TRP A 115 15.41 -1.85 7.00
N PHE A 116 14.81 -2.84 6.34
CA PHE A 116 13.76 -3.67 6.93
C PHE A 116 14.35 -4.63 7.99
N SER A 117 15.62 -4.99 7.86
CA SER A 117 16.34 -5.85 8.80
C SER A 117 16.77 -5.13 10.09
N ASP A 118 16.84 -3.79 10.04
CA ASP A 118 17.16 -2.91 11.18
C ASP A 118 15.92 -2.50 12.01
N MET A 119 14.71 -2.93 11.64
CA MET A 119 13.42 -2.67 12.35
C MET A 119 13.04 -3.80 13.32
#